data_AF-A0A399GAN5-F1
#
_entry.id   AF-A0A399GAN5-F1
#
_cell.length_a   1.000
_cell.length_b   1.000
_cell.length_c   1.000
_cell.angle_alpha   90.00
_cell.angle_beta   90.00
_cell.angle_gamma   90.00
#
_symmetry.space_group_name_H-M   'P 1'
#
loop_
_entity.id
_entity.type
_entity.pdbx_description
1 polymer ?
#
loop_
_entity_poly.entity_id
_entity_poly.type
_entity_poly.pdbx_seq_one_letter_code
_entity_poly.pdbx_strand_id
1 'polypeptide(L)'
;MVRCYGGQTIAIEMEPRYMQKSKQPRDVVQYIDFLNRRNGELRLELTFYRECYRHAEKFKEKIGTISQDLLHACIVGLLDETAFDEVRDLSKAVVDAVDQLRHDQEEAFNAFIAPYRAAKSPKKAAISTDGWI
;
A
#
# COMPACT_ATOMS: atom_id res chain seq x y z
N MET A 1 10.12 -1.45 -2.92
CA MET A 1 10.13 -0.89 -1.54
C MET A 1 9.73 0.57 -1.60
N VAL A 2 8.53 0.92 -1.13
CA VAL A 2 8.02 2.30 -1.04
C VAL A 2 8.97 2.96 -0.07
N ARG A 3 9.73 3.91 -0.58
CA ARG A 3 10.54 4.78 0.26
C ARG A 3 9.68 6.00 0.56
N CYS A 4 8.75 5.85 1.50
CA CYS A 4 8.42 6.94 2.41
C CYS A 4 9.77 7.39 3.00
N TYR A 5 10.06 8.68 2.97
CA TYR A 5 11.35 9.25 3.34
C TYR A 5 11.92 8.56 4.60
N GLY A 6 13.04 7.84 4.46
CA GLY A 6 13.78 7.27 5.59
C GLY A 6 13.08 6.20 6.46
N GLY A 7 11.97 5.58 6.01
CA GLY A 7 11.24 4.58 6.83
C GLY A 7 10.27 5.20 7.84
N GLN A 8 9.96 6.49 7.70
CA GLN A 8 8.90 7.16 8.45
C GLN A 8 7.74 7.49 7.50
N THR A 9 6.52 7.31 7.98
CA THR A 9 5.30 7.67 7.26
C THR A 9 5.01 9.15 7.43
N ILE A 10 4.20 9.74 6.55
CA ILE A 10 3.81 11.15 6.67
C ILE A 10 3.03 11.35 7.98
N ALA A 11 2.25 10.34 8.42
CA ALA A 11 1.60 10.36 9.72
C ALA A 11 2.59 10.52 10.88
N ILE A 12 3.71 9.80 10.87
CA ILE A 12 4.77 9.90 11.89
C ILE A 12 5.44 11.28 11.84
N GLU A 13 5.72 11.80 10.64
CA GLU A 13 6.30 13.14 10.48
C GLU A 13 5.37 14.26 11.01
N MET A 14 4.06 14.00 11.03
CA MET A 14 3.02 14.95 11.44
C MET A 14 2.65 14.84 12.93
N GLU A 15 3.23 13.91 13.69
CA GLU A 15 3.01 13.88 15.14
C GLU A 15 3.61 15.12 15.82
N PRO A 16 2.97 15.66 16.87
CA PRO A 16 3.40 16.90 17.52
C PRO A 16 4.87 16.92 17.96
N ARG A 17 5.42 15.76 18.38
CA ARG A 17 6.81 15.61 18.82
C ARG A 17 7.83 15.76 17.68
N TYR A 18 7.46 15.40 16.45
CA TYR A 18 8.32 15.49 15.27
C TYR A 18 8.13 16.81 14.52
N MET A 19 6.90 17.35 14.50
CA MET A 19 6.62 18.67 13.94
C MET A 19 7.44 19.79 14.60
N GLN A 20 7.63 19.75 15.93
CA GLN A 20 8.42 20.75 16.67
C GLN A 20 9.90 20.80 16.26
N LYS A 21 10.43 19.72 15.65
CA LYS A 21 11.81 19.64 15.18
C LYS A 21 11.96 20.07 13.72
N SER A 22 10.87 20.11 12.95
CA SER A 22 10.86 20.69 11.61
C SER A 22 11.03 22.21 11.71
N LYS A 23 11.83 22.82 10.83
CA LYS A 23 11.97 24.29 10.79
C LYS A 23 10.59 24.90 10.56
N GLN A 24 9.96 25.43 11.60
CA GLN A 24 8.70 26.15 11.45
C GLN A 24 8.93 27.34 10.51
N PRO A 25 8.15 27.48 9.44
CA PRO A 25 8.20 28.68 8.60
C PRO A 25 7.96 29.91 9.48
N ARG A 26 8.83 30.92 9.36
CA ARG A 26 8.71 32.16 10.14
C ARG A 26 7.50 33.01 9.70
N ASP A 27 6.98 32.73 8.50
CA ASP A 27 5.83 33.39 7.90
C ASP A 27 4.60 32.46 7.97
N VAL A 28 3.49 33.03 8.44
CA VAL A 28 2.20 32.34 8.61
C VAL A 28 1.69 31.83 7.26
N VAL A 29 1.90 32.55 6.17
CA VAL A 29 1.46 32.13 4.83
C VAL A 29 2.22 30.86 4.41
N GLN A 30 3.54 30.86 4.57
CA GLN A 30 4.37 29.68 4.27
C GLN A 30 4.03 28.48 5.17
N TYR A 31 3.62 28.73 6.42
CA TYR A 31 3.18 27.67 7.32
C TYR A 31 1.85 27.05 6.91
N ILE A 32 0.88 27.88 6.49
CA ILE A 32 -0.40 27.41 5.95
C ILE A 32 -0.18 26.54 4.69
N ASP A 33 0.68 26.99 3.77
CA ASP A 33 1.02 26.23 2.56
C ASP A 33 1.69 24.88 2.88
N PHE A 34 2.60 24.88 3.86
CA PHE A 34 3.22 23.65 4.36
C PHE A 34 2.18 22.67 4.91
N LEU A 35 1.28 23.13 5.78
CA LEU A 35 0.23 22.31 6.36
C LEU A 35 -0.74 21.77 5.29
N ASN A 36 -1.11 22.60 4.32
CA ASN A 36 -1.97 22.19 3.21
C ASN A 36 -1.33 21.09 2.37
N ARG A 37 -0.04 21.22 2.07
CA ARG A 37 0.71 20.18 1.36
C ARG A 37 0.75 18.87 2.14
N ARG A 38 1.09 18.93 3.44
CA ARG A 38 1.13 17.74 4.30
C ARG A 38 -0.24 17.08 4.47
N ASN A 39 -1.31 17.85 4.56
CA ASN A 39 -2.68 17.33 4.58
C ASN A 39 -3.01 16.58 3.28
N GLY A 40 -2.59 17.10 2.13
CA GLY A 40 -2.71 16.38 0.85
C GLY A 40 -1.95 15.05 0.85
N GLU A 41 -0.70 15.05 1.31
CA GLU A 41 0.14 13.85 1.44
C GLU A 41 -0.50 12.80 2.40
N LEU A 42 -1.01 13.23 3.56
CA LEU A 42 -1.74 12.36 4.50
C LEU A 42 -2.99 11.71 3.90
N ARG A 43 -3.76 12.45 3.09
CA ARG A 43 -4.95 11.90 2.43
C ARG A 43 -4.59 10.79 1.45
N LEU A 44 -3.48 10.92 0.73
CA LEU A 44 -2.98 9.88 -0.16
C LEU A 44 -2.56 8.64 0.63
N GLU A 45 -1.80 8.83 1.71
CA GLU A 45 -1.38 7.72 2.59
C GLU A 45 -2.57 6.99 3.22
N LEU A 46 -3.56 7.74 3.71
CA LEU A 46 -4.79 7.17 4.26
C LEU A 46 -5.58 6.38 3.20
N THR A 47 -5.63 6.87 1.96
CA THR A 47 -6.31 6.19 0.86
C THR A 47 -5.62 4.86 0.54
N PHE A 48 -4.28 4.86 0.50
CA PHE A 48 -3.49 3.64 0.35
C PHE A 48 -3.81 2.61 1.44
N TYR A 49 -3.75 3.00 2.72
CA TYR A 49 -4.06 2.07 3.81
C TYR A 49 -5.48 1.53 3.78
N ARG A 50 -6.46 2.34 3.36
CA ARG A 50 -7.85 1.87 3.19
C ARG A 50 -7.96 0.79 2.12
N GLU A 51 -7.29 0.95 1.00
CA GLU A 51 -7.27 -0.08 -0.04
C GLU A 51 -6.55 -1.35 0.44
N CYS A 52 -5.39 -1.22 1.09
CA CYS A 52 -4.69 -2.35 1.69
C CYS A 52 -5.59 -3.13 2.66
N TYR A 53 -6.34 -2.42 3.50
CA TYR A 53 -7.30 -3.02 4.42
C TYR A 53 -8.44 -3.74 3.68
N ARG A 54 -8.97 -3.15 2.61
CA ARG A 54 -10.00 -3.77 1.77
C ARG A 54 -9.52 -5.09 1.15
N HIS A 55 -8.29 -5.15 0.65
CA HIS A 55 -7.70 -6.39 0.14
C HIS A 55 -7.52 -7.43 1.25
N ALA A 56 -7.11 -7.00 2.45
CA ALA A 56 -6.95 -7.90 3.59
C ALA A 56 -8.29 -8.50 4.07
N GLU A 57 -9.38 -7.72 4.12
CA GLU A 57 -10.71 -8.25 4.46
C GLU A 57 -11.20 -9.27 3.42
N LYS A 58 -11.04 -8.99 2.12
CA LYS A 58 -11.37 -9.95 1.06
C LYS A 58 -10.57 -11.25 1.17
N PHE A 59 -9.27 -11.13 1.45
CA PHE A 59 -8.40 -12.29 1.66
C PHE A 59 -8.85 -13.11 2.87
N LYS A 60 -9.18 -12.44 3.99
CA LYS A 60 -9.69 -13.09 5.20
C LYS A 60 -10.97 -13.88 4.94
N GLU A 61 -11.93 -13.30 4.22
CA GLU A 61 -13.15 -14.01 3.81
C GLU A 61 -12.81 -15.25 2.98
N LYS A 62 -11.96 -15.10 1.95
CA LYS A 62 -11.57 -16.20 1.05
C LYS A 62 -10.84 -17.34 1.79
N ILE A 63 -9.89 -17.02 2.65
CA ILE A 63 -9.19 -18.02 3.47
C ILE A 63 -10.13 -18.68 4.46
N GLY A 64 -11.08 -17.93 5.03
CA GLY A 64 -12.11 -18.48 5.91
C GLY A 64 -12.89 -19.60 5.23
N THR A 65 -13.38 -19.35 4.01
CA THR A 65 -14.08 -20.36 3.20
C THR A 65 -13.19 -21.56 2.87
N ILE A 66 -12.00 -21.33 2.30
CA ILE A 66 -11.09 -22.43 1.92
C ILE A 66 -10.71 -23.28 3.13
N SER A 67 -10.52 -22.66 4.30
CA SER A 67 -10.17 -23.37 5.53
C SER A 67 -11.31 -24.24 6.05
N GLN A 68 -12.56 -23.79 5.91
CA GLN A 68 -13.74 -24.59 6.25
C GLN A 68 -13.89 -25.78 5.30
N ASP A 69 -13.73 -25.55 4.01
CA ASP A 69 -13.78 -26.61 2.99
C ASP A 69 -12.65 -27.63 3.19
N LEU A 70 -11.44 -27.18 3.50
CA LEU A 70 -10.29 -28.04 3.77
C LEU A 70 -10.50 -28.89 5.02
N LEU A 71 -11.05 -28.32 6.09
CA LEU A 71 -11.40 -29.09 7.28
C LEU A 71 -12.43 -30.18 6.95
N HIS A 72 -13.44 -29.86 6.15
CA HIS A 72 -14.43 -30.83 5.71
C HIS A 72 -13.80 -31.95 4.87
N ALA A 73 -13.01 -31.61 3.86
CA ALA A 73 -12.30 -32.56 3.02
C ALA A 73 -11.36 -33.47 3.83
N CYS A 74 -10.67 -32.93 4.83
CA CYS A 74 -9.84 -33.73 5.73
C CYS A 74 -10.66 -34.73 6.55
N ILE A 75 -11.84 -34.36 7.06
CA ILE A 75 -12.71 -35.28 7.81
C ILE A 75 -13.22 -36.40 6.89
N VAL A 76 -13.65 -36.06 5.66
CA VAL A 76 -14.11 -37.05 4.68
C VAL A 76 -12.95 -37.95 4.22
N GLY A 77 -11.76 -37.39 4.02
CA GLY A 77 -10.55 -38.12 3.62
C GLY A 77 -10.08 -39.19 4.61
N LEU A 78 -10.48 -39.09 5.88
CA LEU A 78 -10.26 -40.16 6.87
C LEU A 78 -11.16 -41.39 6.62
N LEU A 79 -12.24 -41.23 5.85
CA LEU A 79 -13.23 -42.25 5.55
C LEU A 79 -13.13 -42.77 4.10
N ASP A 80 -12.61 -41.96 3.18
CA ASP A 80 -12.46 -42.28 1.76
C ASP A 80 -11.16 -41.67 1.19
N GLU A 81 -10.25 -42.52 0.70
CA GLU A 81 -8.95 -42.09 0.15
C GLU A 81 -9.08 -41.21 -1.11
N THR A 82 -10.23 -41.23 -1.81
CA THR A 82 -10.44 -40.35 -2.97
C THR A 82 -10.53 -38.86 -2.57
N ALA A 83 -10.76 -38.54 -1.30
CA ALA A 83 -10.80 -37.16 -0.80
C ALA A 83 -9.40 -36.50 -0.63
N PHE A 84 -8.29 -37.24 -0.79
CA PHE A 84 -6.95 -36.65 -0.70
C PHE A 84 -6.60 -35.72 -1.87
N ASP A 85 -7.19 -35.94 -3.05
CA ASP A 85 -7.03 -35.03 -4.19
C ASP A 85 -7.70 -33.67 -3.91
N GLU A 86 -8.88 -33.67 -3.26
CA GLU A 86 -9.58 -32.45 -2.85
C GLU A 86 -8.77 -31.67 -1.80
N VAL A 87 -8.18 -32.37 -0.82
CA VAL A 87 -7.29 -31.75 0.19
C VAL A 87 -6.10 -31.08 -0.47
N ARG A 88 -5.49 -31.71 -1.48
CA ARG A 88 -4.37 -31.12 -2.24
C ARG A 88 -4.81 -29.86 -2.98
N ASP A 89 -5.94 -29.92 -3.66
CA ASP A 89 -6.43 -28.81 -4.49
C ASP A 89 -6.84 -27.61 -3.63
N LEU A 90 -7.50 -27.85 -2.48
CA LEU A 90 -7.84 -26.81 -1.50
C LEU A 90 -6.59 -26.22 -0.84
N SER A 91 -5.58 -27.04 -0.54
CA SER A 91 -4.29 -26.55 -0.02
C SER A 91 -3.58 -25.64 -1.03
N LYS A 92 -3.67 -25.94 -2.33
CA LYS A 92 -3.17 -25.07 -3.38
C LYS A 92 -3.97 -23.76 -3.47
N ALA A 93 -5.29 -23.82 -3.32
CA ALA A 93 -6.13 -22.62 -3.32
C ALA A 93 -5.77 -21.63 -2.20
N VAL A 94 -5.26 -22.11 -1.05
CA VAL A 94 -4.70 -21.24 0.00
C VAL A 94 -3.49 -20.45 -0.52
N VAL A 95 -2.56 -21.14 -1.19
CA VAL A 95 -1.36 -20.50 -1.76
C VAL A 95 -1.77 -19.46 -2.80
N ASP A 96 -2.67 -19.82 -3.70
CA ASP A 96 -3.18 -18.91 -4.73
C ASP A 96 -3.89 -17.68 -4.13
N ALA A 97 -4.58 -17.84 -2.99
CA ALA A 97 -5.20 -16.72 -2.28
C ALA A 97 -4.16 -15.77 -1.66
N VAL A 98 -3.05 -16.31 -1.12
CA VAL A 98 -1.94 -15.50 -0.58
C VAL A 98 -1.24 -14.74 -1.71
N ASP A 99 -0.97 -15.40 -2.83
CA ASP A 99 -0.34 -14.77 -4.00
C ASP A 99 -1.23 -13.65 -4.58
N GLN A 100 -2.55 -13.87 -4.64
CA GLN A 100 -3.49 -12.83 -5.04
C GLN A 100 -3.46 -11.63 -4.08
N LEU A 101 -3.47 -11.85 -2.75
CA LEU A 101 -3.34 -10.76 -1.79
C LEU A 101 -2.04 -9.99 -2.01
N ARG A 102 -0.92 -10.68 -2.19
CA ARG A 102 0.37 -10.04 -2.45
C ARG A 102 0.31 -9.17 -3.71
N HIS A 103 -0.26 -9.69 -4.79
CA HIS A 103 -0.41 -8.97 -6.04
C HIS A 103 -1.26 -7.70 -5.87
N ASP A 104 -2.43 -7.83 -5.25
CA ASP A 104 -3.34 -6.73 -4.95
C ASP A 104 -2.65 -5.61 -4.13
N GLN A 105 -1.91 -5.99 -3.10
CA GLN A 105 -1.15 -5.05 -2.26
C GLN A 105 -0.06 -4.33 -3.05
N GLU A 106 0.63 -5.04 -3.95
CA GLU A 106 1.64 -4.46 -4.83
C GLU A 106 1.02 -3.48 -5.84
N GLU A 107 -0.16 -3.76 -6.37
CA GLU A 107 -0.90 -2.85 -7.25
C GLU A 107 -1.32 -1.56 -6.51
N ALA A 108 -1.94 -1.70 -5.33
CA ALA A 108 -2.35 -0.56 -4.50
C ALA A 108 -1.15 0.34 -4.14
N PHE A 109 -0.02 -0.29 -3.84
CA PHE A 109 1.24 0.40 -3.58
C PHE A 109 1.80 1.11 -4.81
N ASN A 110 1.76 0.47 -5.98
CA ASN A 110 2.22 1.07 -7.23
C ASN A 110 1.37 2.30 -7.60
N ALA A 111 0.05 2.24 -7.37
CA ALA A 111 -0.84 3.38 -7.51
C ALA A 111 -0.49 4.50 -6.52
N PHE A 112 -0.24 4.17 -5.25
CA PHE A 112 0.15 5.14 -4.23
C PHE A 112 1.46 5.89 -4.57
N ILE A 113 2.46 5.21 -5.14
CA ILE A 113 3.74 5.86 -5.49
C ILE A 113 3.77 6.57 -6.83
N ALA A 114 2.81 6.31 -7.73
CA ALA A 114 2.82 6.87 -9.07
C ALA A 114 2.97 8.41 -9.08
N PRO A 115 2.26 9.19 -8.22
CA PRO A 115 2.44 10.64 -8.16
C PRO A 115 3.85 11.07 -7.77
N TYR A 116 4.48 10.34 -6.84
CA TYR A 116 5.83 10.65 -6.36
C TYR A 116 6.93 10.28 -7.37
N ARG A 117 6.68 9.26 -8.20
CA ARG A 117 7.57 8.91 -9.33
C ARG A 117 7.50 9.98 -10.43
N ALA A 118 6.29 10.43 -10.78
CA ALA A 118 6.09 11.48 -11.79
C ALA A 118 6.66 12.85 -11.36
N ALA A 119 6.65 13.16 -10.07
CA ALA A 119 7.25 14.38 -9.54
C ALA A 119 8.80 14.39 -9.58
N LYS A 120 9.44 13.20 -9.62
CA LYS A 120 10.91 13.05 -9.67
C LYS A 120 11.48 13.03 -11.08
N SER A 121 10.65 12.95 -12.13
CA SER A 121 11.13 13.16 -13.50
C SER A 121 11.57 14.63 -13.64
N PRO A 122 12.85 14.91 -13.92
CA PRO A 122 13.27 16.28 -14.18
C PRO A 122 12.50 16.76 -15.40
N LYS A 123 11.72 17.83 -15.26
CA LYS A 123 11.39 18.65 -16.43
C LYS A 123 12.73 19.06 -17.01
N LYS A 124 13.09 18.54 -18.20
CA LYS A 124 14.16 19.14 -19.01
C LYS A 124 13.72 20.59 -19.21
N ALA A 125 14.24 21.49 -18.39
CA ALA A 125 14.20 22.89 -18.69
C ALA A 125 15.03 23.04 -19.95
N ALA A 126 14.37 23.23 -21.09
CA ALA A 126 15.01 23.81 -22.25
C ALA A 126 15.41 25.22 -21.81
N ILE A 127 16.64 25.35 -21.32
CA ILE A 127 17.29 26.65 -21.19
C ILE A 127 17.50 27.10 -22.62
N SER A 128 16.60 27.96 -23.10
CA SER A 128 16.79 28.71 -24.34
C SER A 128 17.99 29.63 -24.10
N THR A 129 19.07 29.37 -24.84
CA THR A 129 20.27 30.22 -24.92
C THR A 129 20.17 31.19 -26.09
N ASP A 130 19.00 31.78 -26.34
CA ASP A 130 18.86 32.85 -27.32
C ASP A 130 18.33 34.10 -26.63
N GLY A 131 19.22 35.07 -26.43
CA GLY A 131 18.84 36.41 -25.97
C GLY A 131 19.83 37.08 -25.03
N TRP A 132 21.10 37.20 -25.42
CA TRP A 132 21.96 38.28 -24.95
C TRP A 132 22.55 38.99 -26.18
N ILE A 133 21.98 40.15 -26.51
CA ILE A 133 22.68 41.26 -27.17
C ILE A 133 22.64 42.41 -26.17
#